data_AF-A0AAE6KPS4-F1
#
_entry.id   AF-A0AAE6KPS4-F1
#
_cell.length_a   1.000
_cell.length_b   1.000
_cell.length_c   1.000
_cell.angle_alpha   90.00
_cell.angle_beta   90.00
_cell.angle_gamma   90.00
#
_symmetry.space_group_name_H-M   'P 1'
#
loop_
_entity.id
_entity.type
_entity.pdbx_description
1 polymer ?
#
loop_
_entity_poly.entity_id
_entity_poly.type
_entity_poly.pdbx_seq_one_letter_code
_entity_poly.pdbx_strand_id
1 'polypeptide(L)'
;MADHEIRENIQSLQTLMIKLYKRNPSELKKSTSDDVEKMVNWVFNGNHNWNFDAINNAQSTDAIYLAFNEEYKGDRVLPFIVGIYTMLIKAHGGKKEFYLFDSIDPQLLYNTSRNIEMAVWKLSNSKNSSGKPFLLTNELTEKENNLSFEREFGKIIGRTDFLAFTLSEKMERSIAKIIQNLATGLLIPI
;
A
#
# COMPACT_ATOMS: atom_id res chain seq x y z
N MET A 1 16.87 1.59 -5.75
CA MET A 1 15.95 2.62 -5.21
C MET A 1 14.58 2.01 -4.97
N ALA A 2 13.96 1.41 -6.00
CA ALA A 2 12.69 0.69 -5.86
C ALA A 2 12.74 -0.47 -4.84
N ASP A 3 13.80 -1.29 -4.81
CA ASP A 3 13.94 -2.39 -3.81
C ASP A 3 13.89 -1.91 -2.37
N HIS A 4 14.45 -0.73 -2.13
CA HIS A 4 14.51 -0.14 -0.80
C HIS A 4 13.15 0.48 -0.46
N GLU A 5 12.54 1.18 -1.40
CA GLU A 5 11.21 1.78 -1.26
C GLU A 5 10.16 0.73 -0.89
N ILE A 6 10.06 -0.35 -1.66
CA ILE A 6 9.01 -1.35 -1.46
C ILE A 6 9.22 -2.11 -0.14
N ARG A 7 10.48 -2.39 0.22
CA ARG A 7 10.84 -3.04 1.49
C ARG A 7 10.43 -2.19 2.69
N GLU A 8 10.76 -0.90 2.65
CA GLU A 8 10.38 0.07 3.69
C GLU A 8 8.87 0.22 3.81
N ASN A 9 8.14 0.18 2.68
CA ASN A 9 6.68 0.22 2.70
C ASN A 9 6.06 -1.05 3.26
N ILE A 10 6.61 -2.23 2.93
CA ILE A 10 6.19 -3.50 3.53
C ILE A 10 6.42 -3.47 5.05
N GLN A 11 7.53 -2.90 5.52
CA GLN A 11 7.79 -2.76 6.95
C GLN A 11 6.82 -1.79 7.65
N SER A 12 6.49 -0.66 7.01
CA SER A 12 5.44 0.24 7.50
C SER A 12 4.06 -0.44 7.51
N LEU A 13 3.75 -1.28 6.52
CA LEU A 13 2.51 -2.06 6.50
C LEU A 13 2.43 -3.12 7.61
N GLN A 14 3.54 -3.80 7.92
CA GLN A 14 3.60 -4.71 9.08
C GLN A 14 3.32 -3.93 10.38
N THR A 15 3.96 -2.77 10.54
CA THR A 15 3.72 -1.87 11.67
C THR A 15 2.25 -1.45 11.77
N LEU A 16 1.65 -1.06 10.65
CA LEU A 16 0.23 -0.68 10.58
C LEU A 16 -0.68 -1.85 10.97
N MET A 17 -0.41 -3.05 10.47
CA MET A 17 -1.21 -4.24 10.78
C MET A 17 -1.16 -4.56 12.28
N ILE A 18 0.03 -4.53 12.89
CA ILE A 18 0.20 -4.71 14.34
C ILE A 18 -0.66 -3.69 15.11
N LYS A 19 -0.58 -2.42 14.73
CA LYS A 19 -1.31 -1.33 15.40
C LYS A 19 -2.81 -1.46 15.23
N LEU A 20 -3.27 -1.84 14.04
CA LEU A 20 -4.69 -2.04 13.74
C LEU A 20 -5.25 -3.17 14.59
N TYR A 21 -4.57 -4.32 14.69
CA TYR A 21 -5.04 -5.41 15.56
C TYR A 21 -5.00 -5.05 17.04
N LYS A 22 -3.94 -4.38 17.52
CA LYS A 22 -3.87 -3.94 18.92
C LYS A 22 -4.99 -2.95 19.26
N ARG A 23 -5.40 -2.10 18.31
CA ARG A 23 -6.50 -1.14 18.47
C ARG A 23 -7.88 -1.78 18.23
N ASN A 24 -7.95 -2.87 17.48
CA ASN A 24 -9.18 -3.59 17.12
C ASN A 24 -9.05 -5.09 17.44
N PRO A 25 -8.89 -5.48 18.72
CA PRO A 25 -8.59 -6.87 19.10
C PRO A 25 -9.72 -7.85 18.74
N SER A 26 -10.95 -7.37 18.56
CA SER A 26 -12.07 -8.19 18.07
C SER A 26 -11.88 -8.67 16.64
N GLU A 27 -11.14 -7.94 15.80
CA GLU A 27 -10.87 -8.34 14.42
C GLU A 27 -9.88 -9.50 14.36
N LEU A 28 -8.80 -9.45 15.15
CA LEU A 28 -7.83 -10.56 15.22
C LEU A 28 -8.50 -11.86 15.66
N LYS A 29 -9.38 -11.79 16.67
CA LYS A 29 -10.11 -12.96 17.20
C LYS A 29 -11.00 -13.66 16.17
N LYS A 30 -11.37 -12.99 15.07
CA LYS A 30 -12.12 -13.61 13.96
C LYS A 30 -11.22 -14.47 13.06
N SER A 31 -9.92 -14.20 13.07
CA SER A 31 -8.92 -14.89 12.24
C SER A 31 -8.18 -15.99 13.02
N THR A 32 -7.76 -15.70 14.25
CA THR A 32 -6.95 -16.64 15.05
C THR A 32 -7.02 -16.36 16.56
N SER A 33 -6.61 -17.35 17.36
CA SER A 33 -6.36 -17.21 18.80
C SER A 33 -4.88 -16.95 19.13
N ASP A 34 -4.02 -16.91 18.10
CA ASP A 34 -2.60 -16.56 18.23
C ASP A 34 -2.38 -15.07 18.54
N ASP A 35 -1.13 -14.72 18.85
CA ASP A 35 -0.70 -13.34 19.03
C ASP A 35 -0.69 -12.55 17.71
N VAL A 36 -0.62 -11.21 17.86
CA VAL A 36 -0.65 -10.26 16.73
C VAL A 36 0.56 -10.49 15.82
N GLU A 37 1.72 -10.76 16.41
CA GLU A 37 2.99 -10.92 15.74
C GLU A 37 3.01 -12.16 14.83
N LYS A 38 2.43 -13.29 15.25
CA LYS A 38 2.25 -14.49 14.42
C LYS A 38 1.29 -14.23 13.26
N MET A 39 0.18 -13.54 13.49
CA MET A 39 -0.76 -13.19 12.43
C MET A 39 -0.08 -12.32 11.36
N VAL A 40 0.69 -11.31 11.79
CA VAL A 40 1.45 -10.46 10.86
C VAL A 40 2.51 -11.27 10.11
N ASN A 41 3.27 -12.12 10.81
CA ASN A 41 4.26 -12.97 10.15
C ASN A 41 3.63 -13.92 9.11
N TRP A 42 2.47 -14.51 9.43
CA TRP A 42 1.71 -15.35 8.52
C TRP A 42 1.28 -14.60 7.25
N VAL A 43 0.80 -13.36 7.37
CA VAL A 43 0.39 -12.55 6.21
C VAL A 43 1.56 -12.15 5.32
N PHE A 44 2.70 -11.73 5.90
CA PHE A 44 3.79 -11.14 5.13
C PHE A 44 4.85 -12.15 4.65
N ASN A 45 5.03 -13.24 5.39
CA ASN A 45 6.07 -14.25 5.15
C ASN A 45 5.51 -15.66 4.88
N GLY A 46 4.18 -15.83 4.92
CA GLY A 46 3.53 -17.07 4.53
C GLY A 46 3.56 -17.33 3.03
N ASN A 47 3.50 -18.61 2.63
CA ASN A 47 3.50 -19.04 1.23
C ASN A 47 2.08 -19.03 0.63
N HIS A 48 1.45 -17.86 0.62
CA HIS A 48 0.07 -17.69 0.15
C HIS A 48 -0.03 -17.02 -1.21
N ASN A 49 1.07 -16.44 -1.73
CA ASN A 49 1.06 -15.63 -2.95
C ASN A 49 -0.04 -14.55 -2.92
N TRP A 50 -0.25 -13.95 -1.75
CA TRP A 50 -1.30 -12.98 -1.47
C TRP A 50 -2.75 -13.46 -1.68
N ASN A 51 -2.95 -14.77 -1.82
CA ASN A 51 -4.25 -15.40 -1.91
C ASN A 51 -4.66 -15.92 -0.54
N PHE A 52 -5.70 -15.32 0.02
CA PHE A 52 -6.21 -15.66 1.34
C PHE A 52 -7.70 -16.03 1.22
N ASP A 53 -8.02 -17.30 1.48
CA ASP A 53 -9.40 -17.80 1.37
C ASP A 53 -10.37 -17.04 2.29
N ALA A 54 -9.90 -16.59 3.46
CA ALA A 54 -10.68 -15.81 4.41
C ALA A 54 -11.27 -14.50 3.83
N ILE A 55 -10.67 -13.98 2.76
CA ILE A 55 -11.12 -12.77 2.06
C ILE A 55 -11.50 -13.08 0.61
N ASN A 56 -11.84 -14.33 0.31
CA ASN A 56 -12.19 -14.82 -1.03
C ASN A 56 -11.10 -14.52 -2.08
N ASN A 57 -9.83 -14.57 -1.67
CA ASN A 57 -8.68 -14.22 -2.52
C ASN A 57 -8.75 -12.82 -3.13
N ALA A 58 -9.52 -11.90 -2.50
CA ALA A 58 -9.57 -10.51 -2.92
C ALA A 58 -8.20 -9.86 -2.78
N GLN A 59 -7.85 -9.01 -3.75
CA GLN A 59 -6.61 -8.24 -3.77
C GLN A 59 -6.89 -6.79 -4.16
N SER A 60 -5.87 -5.95 -4.02
CA SER A 60 -5.89 -4.54 -4.41
C SER A 60 -7.11 -3.79 -3.84
N THR A 61 -7.79 -3.00 -4.68
CA THR A 61 -8.96 -2.23 -4.30
C THR A 61 -10.13 -3.09 -3.82
N ASP A 62 -10.31 -4.29 -4.38
CA ASP A 62 -11.43 -5.17 -4.01
C ASP A 62 -11.30 -5.64 -2.55
N ALA A 63 -10.08 -5.98 -2.14
CA ALA A 63 -9.79 -6.29 -0.74
C ALA A 63 -10.03 -5.08 0.17
N ILE A 64 -9.60 -3.88 -0.23
CA ILE A 64 -9.89 -2.66 0.55
C ILE A 64 -11.40 -2.46 0.70
N TYR A 65 -12.18 -2.59 -0.38
CA TYR A 65 -13.63 -2.42 -0.33
C TYR A 65 -14.31 -3.48 0.53
N LEU A 66 -13.82 -4.72 0.54
CA LEU A 66 -14.32 -5.77 1.43
C LEU A 66 -14.24 -5.35 2.91
N ALA A 67 -13.16 -4.68 3.32
CA ALA A 67 -13.00 -4.16 4.69
C ALA A 67 -14.07 -3.13 5.09
N PHE A 68 -14.76 -2.52 4.14
CA PHE A 68 -15.85 -1.55 4.35
C PHE A 68 -17.22 -2.06 3.94
N ASN A 69 -17.34 -3.31 3.48
CA ASN A 69 -18.62 -3.93 3.19
C ASN A 69 -19.34 -4.23 4.52
N GLU A 70 -20.56 -3.74 4.70
CA GLU A 70 -21.35 -3.92 5.93
C GLU A 70 -21.77 -5.38 6.19
N GLU A 71 -21.97 -6.15 5.12
CA GLU A 71 -22.33 -7.56 5.19
C GLU A 71 -21.14 -8.44 5.57
N TYR A 72 -19.92 -7.96 5.31
CA TYR A 72 -18.70 -8.71 5.62
C TYR A 72 -18.51 -8.85 7.14
N LYS A 73 -18.54 -10.09 7.65
CA LYS A 73 -18.41 -10.39 9.09
C LYS A 73 -17.02 -10.88 9.51
N GLY A 74 -16.13 -11.12 8.55
CA GLY A 74 -14.75 -11.53 8.80
C GLY A 74 -13.90 -10.42 9.43
N ASP A 75 -12.63 -10.74 9.60
CA ASP A 75 -11.58 -9.81 10.00
C ASP A 75 -11.42 -8.72 8.94
N ARG A 76 -11.62 -7.46 9.32
CA ARG A 76 -11.51 -6.29 8.44
C ARG A 76 -10.09 -5.77 8.30
N VAL A 77 -9.19 -6.07 9.23
CA VAL A 77 -7.78 -5.65 9.16
C VAL A 77 -7.06 -6.41 8.06
N LEU A 78 -7.28 -7.72 7.96
CA LEU A 78 -6.67 -8.57 6.93
C LEU A 78 -6.90 -8.04 5.50
N PRO A 79 -8.14 -7.89 4.98
CA PRO A 79 -8.39 -7.44 3.62
C PRO A 79 -7.93 -5.99 3.38
N PHE A 80 -8.00 -5.12 4.40
CA PHE A 80 -7.48 -3.76 4.29
C PHE A 80 -5.96 -3.73 4.05
N ILE A 81 -5.20 -4.47 4.86
CA ILE A 81 -3.73 -4.54 4.74
C ILE A 81 -3.32 -5.28 3.47
N VAL A 82 -3.94 -6.42 3.16
CA VAL A 82 -3.66 -7.20 1.95
C VAL A 82 -3.94 -6.38 0.69
N GLY A 83 -5.01 -5.59 0.69
CA GLY A 83 -5.33 -4.72 -0.44
C GLY A 83 -4.25 -3.67 -0.71
N ILE A 84 -3.76 -2.97 0.32
CA ILE A 84 -2.64 -2.02 0.14
C ILE A 84 -1.37 -2.75 -0.28
N TYR A 85 -1.05 -3.88 0.37
CA TYR A 85 0.15 -4.65 0.07
C TYR A 85 0.18 -5.11 -1.39
N THR A 86 -0.91 -5.68 -1.88
CA THR A 86 -1.01 -6.17 -3.26
C THR A 86 -1.04 -5.04 -4.30
N MET A 87 -1.61 -3.86 -3.98
CA MET A 87 -1.47 -2.69 -4.85
C MET A 87 -0.01 -2.25 -4.99
N LEU A 88 0.73 -2.18 -3.88
CA LEU A 88 2.15 -1.83 -3.90
C LEU A 88 2.94 -2.84 -4.75
N ILE A 89 2.71 -4.14 -4.57
CA ILE A 89 3.35 -5.20 -5.37
C ILE A 89 3.01 -5.05 -6.86
N LYS A 90 1.74 -4.78 -7.19
CA LYS A 90 1.29 -4.60 -8.57
C LYS A 90 1.91 -3.37 -9.23
N ALA A 91 2.00 -2.24 -8.52
CA ALA A 91 2.67 -1.04 -9.00
C ALA A 91 4.17 -1.27 -9.28
N HIS A 92 4.75 -2.24 -8.58
CA HIS A 92 6.12 -2.71 -8.68
C HIS A 92 6.31 -3.88 -9.67
N GLY A 93 5.35 -4.07 -10.59
CA GLY A 93 5.45 -5.10 -11.64
C GLY A 93 5.30 -6.53 -11.12
N GLY A 94 4.70 -6.73 -9.94
CA GLY A 94 4.52 -8.05 -9.33
C GLY A 94 5.76 -8.58 -8.60
N LYS A 95 6.78 -7.74 -8.39
CA LYS A 95 8.07 -8.13 -7.82
C LYS A 95 8.41 -7.28 -6.59
N LYS A 96 9.33 -7.79 -5.77
CA LYS A 96 9.94 -7.07 -4.63
C LYS A 96 11.42 -6.76 -4.86
N GLU A 97 12.01 -7.36 -5.89
CA GLU A 97 13.42 -7.29 -6.24
C GLU A 97 13.53 -6.87 -7.70
N PHE A 98 14.45 -5.95 -7.97
CA PHE A 98 14.64 -5.25 -9.23
C PHE A 98 16.08 -5.40 -9.71
N TYR A 99 16.23 -5.80 -10.97
CA TYR A 99 17.50 -5.89 -11.68
C TYR A 99 17.64 -4.75 -12.69
N LEU A 100 18.82 -4.67 -13.34
CA LEU A 100 19.22 -3.53 -14.19
C LEU A 100 18.21 -3.16 -15.29
N PHE A 101 17.47 -4.14 -15.82
CA PHE A 101 16.52 -3.95 -16.93
C PHE A 101 15.05 -3.93 -16.48
N ASP A 102 14.77 -4.07 -15.19
CA ASP A 102 13.39 -3.94 -14.72
C ASP A 102 12.95 -2.48 -14.81
N SER A 103 11.78 -2.26 -15.42
CA SER A 103 11.14 -0.95 -15.53
C SER A 103 9.88 -0.92 -14.68
N ILE A 104 9.68 0.17 -13.95
CA ILE A 104 8.47 0.44 -13.19
C ILE A 104 7.73 1.58 -13.88
N ASP A 105 6.43 1.42 -14.07
CA ASP A 105 5.56 2.48 -14.60
C ASP A 105 5.32 3.55 -13.52
N PRO A 106 5.80 4.79 -13.72
CA PRO A 106 5.58 5.89 -12.76
C PRO A 106 4.11 6.18 -12.51
N GLN A 107 3.24 6.00 -13.52
CA GLN A 107 1.81 6.28 -13.39
C GLN A 107 1.12 5.28 -12.45
N LEU A 108 1.54 4.00 -12.46
CA LEU A 108 1.00 3.00 -11.54
C LEU A 108 1.38 3.30 -10.08
N LEU A 109 2.61 3.78 -9.84
CA LEU A 109 3.04 4.23 -8.52
C LEU A 109 2.22 5.45 -8.05
N TYR A 110 2.07 6.47 -8.90
CA TYR A 110 1.25 7.64 -8.59
C TYR A 110 -0.20 7.26 -8.28
N ASN A 111 -0.83 6.43 -9.13
CA ASN A 111 -2.20 5.96 -8.89
C ASN A 111 -2.29 5.18 -7.57
N THR A 112 -1.26 4.42 -7.22
CA THR A 112 -1.21 3.69 -5.94
C THR A 112 -1.10 4.63 -4.76
N SER A 113 -0.29 5.71 -4.84
CA SER A 113 -0.21 6.72 -3.78
C SER A 113 -1.59 7.37 -3.53
N ARG A 114 -2.29 7.76 -4.60
CA ARG A 114 -3.65 8.32 -4.54
C ARG A 114 -4.68 7.33 -3.99
N ASN A 115 -4.61 6.06 -4.41
CA ASN A 115 -5.51 5.02 -3.90
C ASN A 115 -5.32 4.77 -2.41
N ILE A 116 -4.08 4.80 -1.91
CA ILE A 116 -3.79 4.65 -0.49
C ILE A 116 -4.35 5.84 0.29
N GLU A 117 -4.20 7.08 -0.20
CA GLU A 117 -4.85 8.26 0.41
C GLU A 117 -6.38 8.10 0.50
N MET A 118 -7.02 7.68 -0.59
CA MET A 118 -8.46 7.43 -0.59
C MET A 118 -8.86 6.31 0.40
N ALA A 119 -8.05 5.26 0.52
CA ALA A 119 -8.27 4.18 1.48
C ALA A 119 -8.16 4.69 2.93
N VAL A 120 -7.17 5.55 3.22
CA VAL A 120 -6.99 6.18 4.54
C VAL A 120 -8.16 7.11 4.86
N TRP A 121 -8.56 7.95 3.91
CA TRP A 121 -9.74 8.80 4.08
C TRP A 121 -10.99 7.95 4.36
N LYS A 122 -11.19 6.86 3.61
CA LYS A 122 -12.32 5.94 3.81
C LYS A 122 -12.25 5.26 5.19
N LEU A 123 -11.06 4.88 5.64
CA LEU A 123 -10.80 4.30 6.96
C LEU A 123 -11.20 5.24 8.10
N SER A 124 -10.91 6.54 7.97
CA SER A 124 -11.24 7.54 8.98
C SER A 124 -12.71 7.99 8.96
N ASN A 125 -13.37 7.95 7.79
CA ASN A 125 -14.69 8.58 7.62
C ASN A 125 -15.86 7.59 7.47
N SER A 126 -15.60 6.35 7.06
CA SER A 126 -16.68 5.37 6.84
C SER A 126 -17.21 4.82 8.15
N LYS A 127 -18.53 4.84 8.29
CA LYS A 127 -19.27 4.33 9.46
C LYS A 127 -20.24 3.25 9.02
N ASN A 128 -20.48 2.29 9.90
CA ASN A 128 -21.53 1.29 9.75
C ASN A 128 -22.92 1.89 10.03
N SER A 129 -23.99 1.11 9.82
CA SER A 129 -25.37 1.48 10.15
C SER A 129 -25.59 1.95 11.58
N SER A 130 -24.73 1.54 12.52
CA SER A 130 -24.76 1.99 13.93
C SER A 130 -24.00 3.30 14.18
N GLY A 131 -23.51 3.97 13.13
CA GLY A 131 -22.75 5.22 13.23
C GLY A 131 -21.32 5.06 13.77
N LYS A 132 -20.82 3.83 13.92
CA LYS A 132 -19.46 3.54 14.41
C LYS A 132 -18.50 3.31 13.23
N PRO A 133 -17.22 3.70 13.35
CA PRO A 133 -16.23 3.40 12.32
C PRO A 133 -16.07 1.88 12.14
N PHE A 134 -15.71 1.45 10.93
CA PHE A 134 -15.44 0.04 10.63
C PHE A 134 -14.18 -0.49 11.33
N LEU A 135 -13.17 0.36 11.50
CA LEU A 135 -11.93 0.10 12.22
C LEU A 135 -11.54 1.35 13.01
N LEU A 136 -11.15 1.15 14.27
CA LEU A 136 -10.60 2.20 15.12
C LEU A 136 -9.14 2.46 14.72
N THR A 137 -8.78 3.73 14.51
CA THR A 137 -7.44 4.15 14.09
C THR A 137 -6.93 5.31 14.95
N ASN A 138 -6.88 6.52 14.37
CA ASN A 138 -6.47 7.72 15.07
C ASN A 138 -7.49 8.08 16.16
N GLU A 139 -7.00 8.72 17.21
CA GLU A 139 -7.84 9.26 18.29
C GLU A 139 -7.47 10.72 18.46
N LEU A 140 -8.45 11.60 18.29
CA LEU A 140 -8.31 13.03 18.55
C LEU A 140 -9.26 13.37 19.69
N THR A 141 -8.71 13.49 20.89
CA THR A 141 -9.46 13.86 22.10
C THR A 141 -8.83 15.10 22.71
N GLU A 142 -9.55 15.79 23.59
CA GLU A 142 -9.01 16.95 24.32
C GLU A 142 -7.81 16.60 25.22
N LYS A 143 -7.66 15.33 25.60
CA LYS A 143 -6.60 14.84 26.50
C LYS A 143 -5.43 14.19 25.78
N GLU A 144 -5.68 13.49 24.68
CA GLU A 144 -4.66 12.74 23.95
C GLU A 144 -4.96 12.67 22.45
N ASN A 145 -3.92 12.93 21.65
CA ASN A 145 -3.97 12.90 20.18
C ASN A 145 -3.04 11.81 19.65
N ASN A 146 -3.60 10.70 19.17
CA ASN A 146 -2.88 9.62 18.53
C ASN A 146 -3.02 9.70 17.01
N LEU A 147 -2.06 10.36 16.37
CA LEU A 147 -1.92 10.44 14.90
C LEU A 147 -0.89 9.44 14.35
N SER A 148 -0.59 8.39 15.11
CA SER A 148 0.48 7.48 14.74
C SER A 148 0.10 6.60 13.53
N PHE A 149 -1.18 6.35 13.25
CA PHE A 149 -1.60 5.65 12.03
C PHE A 149 -1.40 6.54 10.81
N GLU A 150 -1.87 7.79 10.89
CA GLU A 150 -1.69 8.78 9.83
C GLU A 150 -0.23 8.94 9.43
N ARG A 151 0.68 9.02 10.41
CA ARG A 151 2.12 9.12 10.15
C ARG A 151 2.68 7.92 9.40
N GLU A 152 2.23 6.70 9.71
CA GLU A 152 2.71 5.50 9.00
C GLU A 152 2.14 5.42 7.57
N PHE A 153 0.87 5.78 7.36
CA PHE A 153 0.31 5.87 6.02
C PHE A 153 1.01 6.95 5.19
N GLY A 154 1.25 8.13 5.77
CA GLY A 154 1.97 9.23 5.13
C GLY A 154 3.38 8.86 4.69
N LYS A 155 4.08 8.00 5.44
CA LYS A 155 5.38 7.44 5.00
C LYS A 155 5.24 6.63 3.72
N ILE A 156 4.26 5.73 3.65
CA ILE A 156 4.02 4.90 2.46
C ILE A 156 3.66 5.78 1.27
N ILE A 157 2.67 6.67 1.44
CA ILE A 157 2.23 7.60 0.40
C ILE A 157 3.41 8.42 -0.13
N GLY A 158 4.15 9.08 0.77
CA GLY A 158 5.26 9.94 0.38
C GLY A 158 6.40 9.20 -0.33
N ARG A 159 6.74 7.99 0.12
CA ARG A 159 7.77 7.16 -0.53
C ARG A 159 7.36 6.74 -1.94
N THR A 160 6.12 6.27 -2.11
CA THR A 160 5.61 5.81 -3.40
C THR A 160 5.43 6.97 -4.37
N ASP A 161 4.94 8.11 -3.90
CA ASP A 161 4.77 9.31 -4.71
C ASP A 161 6.12 9.90 -5.15
N PHE A 162 7.10 9.92 -4.23
CA PHE A 162 8.46 10.39 -4.55
C PHE A 162 9.16 9.48 -5.56
N LEU A 163 8.97 8.16 -5.48
CA LEU A 163 9.50 7.23 -6.48
C LEU A 163 8.84 7.46 -7.84
N ALA A 164 7.51 7.66 -7.89
CA ALA A 164 6.79 7.99 -9.12
C ALA A 164 7.36 9.24 -9.78
N PHE A 165 7.50 10.33 -9.01
CA PHE A 165 8.09 11.58 -9.48
C PHE A 165 9.50 11.38 -10.05
N THR A 166 10.37 10.72 -9.29
CA THR A 166 11.78 10.48 -9.69
C THR A 166 11.89 9.68 -10.98
N LEU A 167 11.04 8.65 -11.14
CA LEU A 167 11.03 7.83 -12.35
C LEU A 167 10.45 8.57 -13.56
N SER A 168 9.43 9.41 -13.37
CA SER A 168 8.88 10.26 -14.42
C SER A 168 9.93 11.24 -14.96
N GLU A 169 10.63 11.94 -14.08
CA GLU A 169 11.72 12.84 -14.49
C GLU A 169 12.85 12.11 -15.22
N LYS A 170 13.18 10.88 -14.81
CA LYS A 170 14.20 10.06 -15.49
C LYS A 170 13.75 9.69 -16.89
N MET A 171 12.46 9.35 -17.07
CA MET A 171 11.88 9.04 -18.36
C MET A 171 11.90 10.25 -19.30
N GLU A 172 11.45 11.42 -18.83
CA GLU A 172 11.51 12.67 -19.59
C GLU A 172 12.94 13.03 -20.01
N ARG A 173 13.90 12.95 -19.07
CA ARG A 173 15.32 13.19 -19.36
C ARG A 173 15.90 12.20 -20.37
N SER A 174 15.46 10.95 -20.34
CA SER A 174 15.92 9.91 -21.28
C SER A 174 15.39 10.18 -22.69
N ILE A 175 14.11 10.55 -22.81
CA ILE A 175 13.50 10.96 -24.08
C ILE A 175 14.21 12.20 -24.64
N ALA A 176 14.43 13.22 -23.80
CA ALA A 176 15.13 14.43 -24.20
C ALA A 176 16.56 14.15 -24.70
N LYS A 177 17.31 13.25 -24.02
CA LYS A 177 18.65 12.82 -24.47
C LYS A 177 18.62 12.05 -25.78
N ILE A 178 17.62 11.19 -26.01
CA ILE A 178 17.46 10.49 -27.29
C ILE A 178 17.18 11.50 -28.41
N ILE A 179 16.26 12.45 -28.20
CA ILE A 179 15.96 13.52 -29.17
C ILE A 179 17.21 14.37 -29.43
N GLN A 180 17.94 14.77 -28.38
CA GLN A 180 19.17 15.56 -28.50
C GLN A 180 20.25 14.79 -29.27
N ASN A 181 20.44 13.50 -28.99
CA ASN A 181 21.41 12.65 -29.69
C ASN A 181 21.01 12.38 -31.15
N LEU A 182 19.71 12.29 -31.46
CA LEU A 182 19.22 12.21 -32.84
C LEU A 182 19.41 13.55 -33.57
N ALA A 183 19.22 14.67 -32.88
CA ALA A 183 19.44 16.01 -33.43
C ALA A 183 20.93 16.34 -33.64
N THR A 184 21.84 15.83 -32.80
CA THR A 184 23.29 15.93 -32.98
C THR A 184 23.89 14.84 -33.88
N GLY A 185 23.11 13.80 -34.22
CA GLY A 185 23.47 12.71 -35.11
C GLY A 185 23.26 12.99 -36.61
N LEU A 186 22.74 14.16 -36.98
CA LEU A 186 22.73 14.63 -38.36
C LEU A 186 24.14 15.10 -38.75
N LEU A 187 24.92 14.18 -39.31
CA LEU A 187 26.04 14.55 -40.17
C LEU A 187 25.48 15.40 -41.34
N ILE A 188 25.92 16.65 -41.44
CA ILE A 188 25.77 17.43 -42.68
C ILE A 188 26.81 16.87 -43.66
N PRO A 189 26.41 16.22 -44.76
CA PRO A 189 27.37 15.79 -45.76
C PRO A 189 27.92 17.01 -46.51
N ILE A 190 29.21 16.93 -46.85
CA ILE A 190 29.78 17.57 -48.03
C ILE A 190 29.78 16.54 -49.15
#